data_AF-A0A3S1PF37-F1
#
_entry.id   AF-A0A3S1PF37-F1
#
_cell.length_a   1.000
_cell.length_b   1.000
_cell.length_c   1.000
_cell.angle_alpha   90.00
_cell.angle_beta   90.00
_cell.angle_gamma   90.00
#
_symmetry.space_group_name_H-M   'P 1'
#
loop_
_entity.id
_entity.type
_entity.pdbx_description
1 polymer ?
#
loop_
_entity_poly.entity_id
_entity_poly.type
_entity_poly.pdbx_seq_one_letter_code
_entity_poly.pdbx_strand_id
1 'polypeptide(L)'
;GNFGNIDGDNAAAMRYTEARMTEVASELLAGINEDAVDFRPTYNEEDEEPSVLPGAFPNLLANGSSGIAVGMATSIPPHNAAELCDAALHLIEHPEAPVAKLMDFVQGPDFPTGGIIVDSRASILEAYETGRGGFRVRSKWGQEDQGRGTWSIVVTEIPYGVQKARLIEKIAELLMARKLPLLEDIRDESAEDIRIVLVPKSRTVDPGLLMESLFKLTELESRFPLNMNVLSRGKVPNVLSLKGVLKEWLDHRRDVLVRRSKYRLGEIEKRLEILAGYLIAYLNIDEVIRIIREEDEPKQV
;
A
#
# COMPACT_ATOMS: atom_id res chain seq x y z
N GLY A 1 17.74 -1.76 13.27
CA GLY A 1 17.78 -3.11 13.87
C GLY A 1 17.50 -4.15 12.80
N ASN A 2 17.51 -5.45 13.15
CA ASN A 2 17.11 -6.51 12.22
C ASN A 2 15.58 -6.65 12.18
N PHE A 3 14.97 -6.35 11.04
CA PHE A 3 13.52 -6.46 10.77
C PHE A 3 13.16 -7.61 9.82
N GLY A 4 14.07 -8.58 9.67
CA GLY A 4 13.96 -9.67 8.71
C GLY A 4 14.50 -9.29 7.33
N ASN A 5 14.48 -10.23 6.40
CA ASN A 5 14.97 -10.06 5.04
C ASN A 5 14.16 -10.89 4.02
N ILE A 6 14.51 -10.74 2.74
CA ILE A 6 13.85 -11.43 1.63
C ILE A 6 14.13 -12.95 1.57
N ASP A 7 15.13 -13.42 2.30
CA ASP A 7 15.44 -14.85 2.44
C ASP A 7 14.45 -15.57 3.37
N GLY A 8 13.64 -14.81 4.11
CA GLY A 8 12.67 -15.34 5.07
C GLY A 8 13.22 -15.42 6.50
N ASP A 9 14.36 -14.77 6.77
CA ASP A 9 14.85 -14.65 8.14
C ASP A 9 13.91 -13.78 8.97
N ASN A 10 13.63 -14.23 10.20
CA ASN A 10 12.77 -13.52 11.11
C ASN A 10 13.44 -12.25 11.66
N ALA A 11 12.63 -11.25 11.99
CA ALA A 11 13.06 -10.07 12.72
C ALA A 11 13.65 -10.45 14.09
N ALA A 12 14.51 -9.57 14.63
CA ALA A 12 14.94 -9.68 16.01
C ALA A 12 13.75 -9.53 16.98
N ALA A 13 13.87 -10.12 18.17
CA ALA A 13 12.83 -10.00 19.19
C ALA A 13 12.57 -8.52 19.56
N MET A 14 11.32 -8.19 19.89
CA MET A 14 10.87 -6.80 20.13
C MET A 14 11.74 -5.99 21.11
N ARG A 15 12.37 -6.66 22.08
CA ARG A 15 13.29 -6.05 23.06
C ARG A 15 14.61 -5.51 22.46
N TYR A 16 14.89 -5.81 21.20
CA TYR A 16 16.10 -5.40 20.48
C TYR A 16 15.81 -4.46 19.30
N THR A 17 14.54 -4.11 19.08
CA THR A 17 14.10 -3.30 17.94
C THR A 17 13.43 -2.04 18.42
N GLU A 18 13.65 -0.94 17.71
CA GLU A 18 12.96 0.33 17.90
C GLU A 18 12.23 0.69 16.61
N ALA A 19 11.08 1.34 16.74
CA ALA A 19 10.24 1.73 15.60
C ALA A 19 9.61 3.11 15.83
N ARG A 20 9.33 3.81 14.73
CA ARG A 20 8.59 5.08 14.69
C ARG A 20 7.76 5.15 13.42
N MET A 21 6.79 6.04 13.38
CA MET A 21 6.01 6.31 12.17
C MET A 21 6.90 6.87 11.05
N THR A 22 6.62 6.46 9.82
CA THR A 22 7.14 7.12 8.62
C THR A 22 6.35 8.40 8.35
N GLU A 23 6.85 9.24 7.45
CA GLU A 23 6.14 10.44 7.01
C GLU A 23 4.78 10.08 6.38
N VAL A 24 4.73 9.04 5.55
CA VAL A 24 3.48 8.53 4.95
C VAL A 24 2.48 8.08 6.00
N ALA A 25 2.92 7.41 7.07
CA ALA A 25 2.03 7.01 8.15
C ALA A 25 1.45 8.22 8.90
N SER A 26 2.22 9.31 8.98
CA SER A 26 1.77 10.57 9.59
C SER A 26 0.70 11.25 8.73
N GLU A 27 0.82 11.18 7.40
CA GLU A 27 -0.22 11.66 6.47
C GLU A 27 -1.54 10.88 6.60
N LEU A 28 -1.50 9.58 6.89
CA LEU A 28 -2.72 8.80 7.17
C LEU A 28 -3.49 9.31 8.39
N LEU A 29 -2.79 9.89 9.37
CA LEU A 29 -3.34 10.45 10.61
C LEU A 29 -3.65 11.96 10.51
N ALA A 30 -3.32 12.60 9.38
CA ALA A 30 -3.40 14.05 9.27
C ALA A 30 -4.82 14.59 9.51
N GLY A 31 -4.95 15.41 10.56
CA GLY A 31 -6.22 16.01 10.97
C GLY A 31 -7.10 15.15 11.87
N ILE A 32 -6.59 14.04 12.42
CA ILE A 32 -7.37 13.14 13.30
C ILE A 32 -7.97 13.86 14.52
N ASN A 33 -7.29 14.90 15.04
CA ASN A 33 -7.75 15.71 16.18
C ASN A 33 -8.75 16.82 15.79
N GLU A 34 -9.13 16.93 14.52
CA GLU A 34 -10.02 17.97 13.99
C GLU A 34 -11.41 17.40 13.63
N ASP A 35 -11.92 16.47 14.44
CA ASP A 35 -13.19 15.75 14.20
C ASP A 35 -13.26 15.15 12.79
N ALA A 36 -12.14 14.60 12.29
CA ALA A 36 -12.05 14.12 10.92
C ALA A 36 -12.83 12.81 10.69
N VAL A 37 -13.00 11.99 11.73
CA VAL A 37 -13.53 10.62 11.67
C VAL A 37 -14.26 10.30 12.97
N ASP A 38 -15.13 9.29 12.93
CA ASP A 38 -15.83 8.84 14.14
C ASP A 38 -14.91 8.00 15.02
N PHE A 39 -14.97 8.27 16.32
CA PHE A 39 -14.34 7.50 17.37
C PHE A 39 -15.37 6.57 18.02
N ARG A 40 -14.88 5.45 18.56
CA ARG A 40 -15.67 4.49 19.34
C ARG A 40 -14.89 4.09 20.60
N PRO A 41 -15.56 3.66 21.68
CA PRO A 41 -14.86 3.13 22.84
C PRO A 41 -13.98 1.92 22.49
N THR A 42 -12.86 1.78 23.18
CA THR A 42 -12.03 0.57 23.16
C THR A 42 -12.78 -0.61 23.77
N TYR A 43 -12.25 -1.83 23.61
CA TYR A 43 -12.90 -3.06 24.09
C TYR A 43 -13.17 -3.09 25.60
N ASN A 44 -12.40 -2.33 26.38
CA ASN A 44 -12.54 -2.19 27.83
C ASN A 44 -13.24 -0.88 28.25
N GLU A 45 -13.69 -0.06 27.29
CA GLU A 45 -14.37 1.22 27.50
C GLU A 45 -13.57 2.26 28.30
N GLU A 46 -12.24 2.11 28.41
CA GLU A 46 -11.37 3.05 29.12
C GLU A 46 -10.88 4.21 28.24
N ASP A 47 -10.78 3.98 26.92
CA ASP A 47 -10.30 4.94 25.94
C ASP A 47 -11.21 4.96 24.70
N GLU A 48 -10.92 5.85 23.75
CA GLU A 48 -11.55 5.89 22.44
C GLU A 48 -10.55 5.60 21.31
N GLU A 49 -10.99 4.91 20.26
CA GLU A 49 -10.22 4.60 19.06
C GLU A 49 -10.96 5.02 17.78
N PRO A 50 -10.25 5.43 16.72
CA PRO A 50 -10.88 5.80 15.45
C PRO A 50 -11.46 4.56 14.75
N SER A 51 -12.68 4.67 14.24
CA SER A 51 -13.31 3.62 13.42
C SER A 51 -12.67 3.46 12.04
N VAL A 52 -12.08 4.54 11.52
CA VAL A 52 -11.29 4.61 10.28
C VAL A 52 -10.31 5.78 10.40
N LEU A 53 -9.18 5.76 9.70
CA LEU A 53 -8.24 6.88 9.70
C LEU A 53 -8.65 7.97 8.70
N PRO A 54 -8.22 9.24 8.89
CA PRO A 54 -8.41 10.30 7.89
C PRO A 54 -7.93 9.91 6.48
N GLY A 55 -6.85 9.13 6.40
CA GLY A 55 -6.49 8.38 5.19
C GLY A 55 -6.10 9.26 4.00
N ALA A 56 -5.27 10.29 4.19
CA ALA A 56 -4.87 11.22 3.13
C ALA A 56 -4.03 10.60 1.99
N PHE A 57 -3.64 9.34 2.13
CA PHE A 57 -2.90 8.55 1.15
C PHE A 57 -3.76 7.35 0.71
N PRO A 58 -3.77 6.97 -0.60
CA PRO A 58 -4.57 5.85 -1.12
C PRO A 58 -4.00 4.47 -0.71
N ASN A 59 -3.91 4.25 0.61
CA ASN A 59 -3.15 3.17 1.23
C ASN A 59 -3.54 1.77 0.76
N LEU A 60 -4.84 1.52 0.58
CA LEU A 60 -5.35 0.20 0.23
C LEU A 60 -4.78 -0.31 -1.10
N LEU A 61 -4.71 0.55 -2.12
CA LEU A 61 -4.16 0.19 -3.43
C LEU A 61 -2.64 0.33 -3.45
N ALA A 62 -2.09 1.35 -2.78
CA ALA A 62 -0.65 1.60 -2.76
C ALA A 62 0.14 0.49 -2.06
N ASN A 63 -0.30 0.07 -0.87
CA ASN A 63 0.35 -1.01 -0.11
C ASN A 63 -0.24 -2.40 -0.41
N GLY A 64 -1.44 -2.44 -1.01
CA GLY A 64 -2.18 -3.69 -1.18
C GLY A 64 -2.75 -4.23 0.13
N SER A 65 -3.33 -5.42 0.05
CA SER A 65 -3.88 -6.14 1.20
C SER A 65 -4.01 -7.63 0.88
N SER A 66 -3.82 -8.48 1.88
CA SER A 66 -4.08 -9.91 1.77
C SER A 66 -4.75 -10.39 3.05
N GLY A 67 -5.82 -11.16 2.94
CA GLY A 67 -6.53 -11.66 4.10
C GLY A 67 -7.51 -12.78 3.77
N ILE A 68 -7.66 -13.70 4.72
CA ILE A 68 -8.62 -14.81 4.64
C ILE A 68 -9.61 -14.63 5.78
N ALA A 69 -10.89 -14.53 5.46
CA ALA A 69 -11.99 -14.44 6.41
C ALA A 69 -12.90 -15.67 6.25
N VAL A 70 -14.03 -15.69 6.95
CA VAL A 70 -14.99 -16.80 6.87
C VAL A 70 -15.78 -16.70 5.57
N GLY A 71 -15.59 -17.65 4.66
CA GLY A 71 -16.31 -17.71 3.37
C GLY A 71 -15.85 -16.70 2.32
N MET A 72 -14.79 -15.93 2.59
CA MET A 72 -14.27 -14.94 1.66
C MET A 72 -12.78 -14.70 1.87
N ALA A 73 -12.11 -14.14 0.87
CA ALA A 73 -10.72 -13.70 0.95
C ALA A 73 -10.58 -12.34 0.25
N THR A 74 -9.45 -11.68 0.47
CA THR A 74 -9.02 -10.49 -0.26
C THR A 74 -7.55 -10.65 -0.66
N SER A 75 -7.22 -10.19 -1.86
CA SER A 75 -5.85 -10.14 -2.35
C SER A 75 -5.73 -8.98 -3.33
N ILE A 76 -5.07 -7.92 -2.90
CA ILE A 76 -4.92 -6.66 -3.62
C ILE A 76 -3.42 -6.41 -3.71
N PRO A 77 -2.84 -6.36 -4.92
CA PRO A 77 -1.44 -6.09 -5.07
C PRO A 77 -1.14 -4.59 -4.79
N PRO A 78 0.11 -4.26 -4.43
CA PRO A 78 0.56 -2.88 -4.33
C PRO A 78 0.58 -2.19 -5.71
N HIS A 79 0.48 -0.87 -5.71
CA HIS A 79 0.46 -0.02 -6.89
C HIS A 79 1.28 1.25 -6.64
N ASN A 80 1.71 1.88 -7.72
CA ASN A 80 2.46 3.11 -7.63
C ASN A 80 1.57 4.24 -7.09
N ALA A 81 1.99 4.88 -6.00
CA ALA A 81 1.19 5.91 -5.36
C ALA A 81 0.97 7.15 -6.25
N ALA A 82 1.93 7.52 -7.10
CA ALA A 82 1.78 8.65 -8.00
C ALA A 82 0.72 8.35 -9.08
N GLU A 83 0.77 7.16 -9.68
CA GLU A 83 -0.24 6.73 -10.67
C GLU A 83 -1.65 6.72 -10.06
N LEU A 84 -1.79 6.26 -8.81
CA LEU A 84 -3.06 6.29 -8.09
C LEU A 84 -3.57 7.71 -7.86
N CYS A 85 -2.69 8.62 -7.46
CA CYS A 85 -3.03 10.03 -7.27
C CYS A 85 -3.46 10.69 -8.59
N ASP A 86 -2.75 10.44 -9.69
CA ASP A 86 -3.10 10.97 -11.02
C ASP A 86 -4.45 10.44 -11.50
N ALA A 87 -4.70 9.14 -11.33
CA ALA A 87 -6.00 8.55 -11.64
C ALA A 87 -7.13 9.12 -10.77
N ALA A 88 -6.86 9.37 -9.49
CA ALA A 88 -7.83 9.96 -8.57
C ALA A 88 -8.15 11.42 -8.92
N LEU A 89 -7.13 12.23 -9.26
CA LEU A 89 -7.32 13.60 -9.75
C LEU A 89 -8.15 13.62 -11.02
N HIS A 90 -7.87 12.72 -11.97
CA HIS A 90 -8.68 12.58 -13.18
C HIS A 90 -10.13 12.22 -12.87
N LEU A 91 -10.36 11.33 -11.90
CA LEU A 91 -11.69 10.89 -11.49
C LEU A 91 -12.49 11.98 -10.76
N ILE A 92 -11.82 12.91 -10.07
CA ILE A 92 -12.47 14.11 -9.49
C ILE A 92 -13.06 14.98 -10.60
N GLU A 93 -12.29 15.21 -11.68
CA GLU A 93 -12.74 16.03 -12.82
C GLU A 93 -13.75 15.29 -13.70
N HIS A 94 -13.61 13.97 -13.82
CA HIS A 94 -14.42 13.11 -14.70
C HIS A 94 -15.00 11.91 -13.93
N PRO A 95 -16.03 12.10 -13.10
CA PRO A 95 -16.57 11.03 -12.23
C PRO A 95 -17.07 9.79 -12.98
N GLU A 96 -17.49 9.97 -14.24
CA GLU A 96 -17.99 8.90 -15.10
C GLU A 96 -16.91 8.25 -15.97
N ALA A 97 -15.63 8.60 -15.80
CA ALA A 97 -14.52 7.97 -16.52
C ALA A 97 -14.57 6.44 -16.41
N PRO A 98 -14.40 5.68 -17.52
CA PRO A 98 -14.36 4.23 -17.47
C PRO A 98 -13.01 3.74 -16.92
N VAL A 99 -12.95 2.49 -16.44
CA VAL A 99 -11.71 1.88 -15.92
C VAL A 99 -10.59 1.89 -16.97
N ALA A 100 -10.93 1.64 -18.23
CA ALA A 100 -9.97 1.70 -19.33
C ALA A 100 -9.25 3.06 -19.45
N LYS A 101 -9.93 4.16 -19.09
CA LYS A 101 -9.33 5.50 -19.07
C LYS A 101 -8.42 5.70 -17.85
N LEU A 102 -8.79 5.15 -16.70
CA LEU A 102 -7.95 5.18 -15.50
C LEU A 102 -6.65 4.39 -15.70
N MET A 103 -6.66 3.37 -16.56
CA MET A 103 -5.46 2.61 -16.92
C MET A 103 -4.45 3.37 -17.80
N ASP A 104 -4.80 4.56 -18.29
CA ASP A 104 -3.80 5.45 -18.89
C ASP A 104 -2.86 6.02 -17.82
N PHE A 105 -3.28 5.99 -16.54
CA PHE A 105 -2.50 6.40 -15.38
C PHE A 105 -2.00 5.18 -14.61
N VAL A 106 -2.91 4.27 -14.21
CA VAL A 106 -2.58 3.04 -13.45
C VAL A 106 -2.37 1.89 -14.42
N GLN A 107 -1.12 1.66 -14.81
CA GLN A 107 -0.79 0.69 -15.87
C GLN A 107 -0.93 -0.76 -15.40
N GLY A 108 -0.74 -0.98 -14.10
CA GLY A 108 -0.77 -2.28 -13.46
C GLY A 108 -0.30 -2.17 -12.01
N PRO A 109 -0.19 -3.31 -11.31
CA PRO A 109 0.50 -3.37 -10.04
C PRO A 109 1.96 -2.91 -10.12
N ASP A 110 2.44 -2.30 -9.04
CA ASP A 110 3.84 -1.90 -8.84
C ASP A 110 4.36 -2.62 -7.61
N PHE A 111 5.06 -3.73 -7.82
CA PHE A 111 5.52 -4.59 -6.75
C PHE A 111 6.83 -4.06 -6.16
N PRO A 112 6.99 -4.04 -4.82
CA PRO A 112 8.22 -3.55 -4.19
C PRO A 112 9.45 -4.42 -4.51
N THR A 113 9.24 -5.67 -4.97
CA THR A 113 10.31 -6.57 -5.43
C THR A 113 10.60 -6.44 -6.93
N GLY A 114 9.89 -5.55 -7.63
CA GLY A 114 9.94 -5.42 -9.08
C GLY A 114 9.32 -6.62 -9.82
N GLY A 115 9.97 -7.04 -10.90
CA GLY A 115 9.51 -8.07 -11.80
C GLY A 115 8.76 -7.51 -13.01
N ILE A 116 8.40 -8.41 -13.92
CA ILE A 116 7.78 -8.07 -15.20
C ILE A 116 6.41 -8.72 -15.27
N ILE A 117 5.37 -7.90 -15.33
CA ILE A 117 4.01 -8.37 -15.61
C ILE A 117 3.91 -8.71 -17.09
N VAL A 118 3.55 -9.96 -17.39
CA VAL A 118 3.49 -10.47 -18.79
C VAL A 118 2.07 -10.61 -19.33
N ASP A 119 1.06 -10.23 -18.54
CA ASP A 119 -0.32 -10.26 -18.98
C ASP A 119 -0.63 -9.10 -19.93
N SER A 120 -1.57 -9.37 -20.85
CA SER A 120 -1.99 -8.36 -21.83
C SER A 120 -2.74 -7.21 -21.16
N ARG A 121 -2.70 -6.02 -21.76
CA ARG A 121 -3.48 -4.86 -21.29
C ARG A 121 -4.99 -5.19 -21.19
N ALA A 122 -5.52 -6.03 -22.08
CA ALA A 122 -6.92 -6.47 -22.03
C ALA A 122 -7.22 -7.33 -20.79
N SER A 123 -6.30 -8.24 -20.41
CA SER A 123 -6.44 -9.08 -19.22
C SER A 123 -6.34 -8.26 -17.93
N ILE A 124 -5.44 -7.27 -17.89
CA ILE A 124 -5.32 -6.33 -16.77
C ILE A 124 -6.60 -5.50 -16.63
N LEU A 125 -7.14 -5.02 -17.76
CA LEU A 125 -8.41 -4.28 -17.80
C LEU A 125 -9.57 -5.09 -17.23
N GLU A 126 -9.76 -6.33 -17.70
CA GLU A 126 -10.81 -7.22 -17.18
C GLU A 126 -10.68 -7.43 -15.66
N ALA A 127 -9.44 -7.60 -15.17
CA ALA A 127 -9.18 -7.78 -13.76
C ALA A 127 -9.57 -6.52 -12.94
N TYR A 128 -9.25 -5.33 -13.46
CA TYR A 128 -9.60 -4.07 -12.81
C TYR A 128 -11.08 -3.70 -12.94
N GLU A 129 -11.76 -4.08 -14.02
CA GLU A 129 -13.21 -3.86 -14.18
C GLU A 129 -14.03 -4.74 -13.25
N THR A 130 -13.63 -6.00 -13.08
CA THR A 130 -14.37 -6.98 -12.27
C THR A 130 -13.93 -7.00 -10.80
N GLY A 131 -12.74 -6.50 -10.49
CA GLY A 131 -12.10 -6.65 -9.19
C GLY A 131 -11.56 -8.06 -8.92
N ARG A 132 -11.56 -8.95 -9.92
CA ARG A 132 -11.15 -10.35 -9.80
C ARG A 132 -10.21 -10.71 -10.94
N GLY A 133 -9.19 -11.50 -10.65
CA GLY A 133 -8.27 -11.99 -11.67
C GLY A 133 -6.92 -12.34 -11.08
N GLY A 134 -5.87 -11.95 -11.77
CA GLY A 134 -4.51 -12.07 -11.27
C GLY A 134 -3.49 -11.72 -12.34
N PHE A 135 -2.26 -11.54 -11.89
CA PHE A 135 -1.15 -11.05 -12.68
C PHE A 135 -0.02 -12.07 -12.66
N ARG A 136 0.40 -12.51 -13.84
CA ARG A 136 1.63 -13.30 -14.00
C ARG A 136 2.82 -12.36 -13.98
N VAL A 137 3.70 -12.59 -13.02
CA VAL A 137 4.90 -11.82 -12.76
C VAL A 137 6.09 -12.72 -13.01
N ARG A 138 6.97 -12.31 -13.92
CA ARG A 138 8.25 -12.95 -14.19
C ARG A 138 9.37 -12.21 -13.50
N SER A 139 10.41 -12.94 -13.14
CA SER A 139 11.67 -12.37 -12.68
C SER A 139 12.32 -11.53 -13.79
N LYS A 140 12.96 -10.42 -13.43
CA LYS A 140 13.77 -9.65 -14.37
C LYS A 140 15.17 -10.24 -14.42
N TRP A 141 15.66 -10.43 -15.63
CA TRP A 141 16.94 -11.08 -15.85
C TRP A 141 17.68 -10.49 -17.04
N GLY A 142 19.00 -10.64 -17.05
CA GLY A 142 19.89 -10.28 -18.14
C GLY A 142 20.92 -11.36 -18.41
N GLN A 143 21.52 -11.32 -19.60
CA GLN A 143 22.66 -12.17 -19.95
C GLN A 143 23.96 -11.40 -19.70
N GLU A 144 24.90 -12.02 -18.99
CA GLU A 144 26.26 -11.52 -18.80
C GLU A 144 27.27 -12.42 -19.53
N ASP A 145 28.17 -11.81 -20.31
CA ASP A 145 29.28 -12.52 -20.96
C ASP A 145 30.40 -12.78 -19.94
N GLN A 146 30.77 -14.04 -19.78
CA GLN A 146 31.84 -14.51 -18.88
C GLN A 146 33.18 -14.64 -19.63
N GLY A 147 33.23 -14.24 -20.90
CA GLY A 147 34.37 -14.36 -21.78
C GLY A 147 34.48 -15.76 -22.41
N ARG A 148 35.33 -15.88 -23.44
CA ARG A 148 35.57 -17.14 -24.18
C ARG A 148 34.30 -17.78 -24.75
N GLY A 149 33.26 -16.98 -24.98
CA GLY A 149 31.95 -17.42 -25.47
C GLY A 149 31.11 -18.16 -24.42
N THR A 150 31.47 -18.06 -23.14
CA THR A 150 30.62 -18.51 -22.02
C THR A 150 29.78 -17.35 -21.51
N TRP A 151 28.59 -17.65 -21.02
CA TRP A 151 27.67 -16.63 -20.51
C TRP A 151 26.93 -17.18 -19.30
N SER A 152 26.38 -16.30 -18.48
CA SER A 152 25.48 -16.61 -17.37
C SER A 152 24.23 -15.74 -17.44
N ILE A 153 23.11 -16.25 -16.94
CA ILE A 153 21.95 -15.41 -16.67
C ILE A 153 22.06 -14.85 -15.27
N VAL A 154 21.75 -13.58 -15.12
CA VAL A 154 21.65 -12.89 -13.84
C VAL A 154 20.22 -12.44 -13.63
N VAL A 155 19.59 -12.93 -12.57
CA VAL A 155 18.27 -12.49 -12.12
C VAL A 155 18.47 -11.39 -11.08
N THR A 156 17.85 -10.24 -11.32
CA THR A 156 17.99 -9.03 -10.48
C THR A 156 16.72 -8.68 -9.72
N GLU A 157 15.56 -9.20 -10.13
CA GLU A 157 14.28 -8.97 -9.47
C GLU A 157 13.48 -10.27 -9.49
N ILE A 158 12.77 -10.58 -8.40
CA ILE A 158 11.95 -11.80 -8.26
C ILE A 158 10.48 -11.44 -8.01
N PRO A 159 9.52 -12.33 -8.33
CA PRO A 159 8.10 -12.06 -8.11
C PRO A 159 7.75 -11.80 -6.65
N TYR A 160 6.77 -10.93 -6.42
CA TYR A 160 6.33 -10.55 -5.09
C TYR A 160 5.77 -11.73 -4.29
N GLY A 161 6.12 -11.79 -3.00
CA GLY A 161 5.72 -12.88 -2.10
C GLY A 161 6.55 -14.17 -2.23
N VAL A 162 7.55 -14.20 -3.12
CA VAL A 162 8.49 -15.33 -3.25
C VAL A 162 9.68 -15.12 -2.32
N GLN A 163 9.99 -16.13 -1.49
CA GLN A 163 11.18 -16.12 -0.63
C GLN A 163 12.41 -16.54 -1.45
N LYS A 164 13.47 -15.71 -1.45
CA LYS A 164 14.67 -15.94 -2.27
C LYS A 164 15.35 -17.27 -1.94
N ALA A 165 15.62 -17.54 -0.66
CA ALA A 165 16.25 -18.78 -0.22
C ALA A 165 15.46 -20.04 -0.66
N ARG A 166 14.13 -20.04 -0.50
CA ARG A 166 13.28 -21.16 -0.94
C ARG A 166 13.28 -21.35 -2.45
N LEU A 167 13.30 -20.26 -3.21
CA LEU A 167 13.37 -20.33 -4.67
C LEU A 167 14.69 -20.98 -5.12
N ILE A 168 15.82 -20.60 -4.52
CA ILE A 168 17.14 -21.16 -4.83
C ILE A 168 17.20 -22.64 -4.43
N GLU A 169 16.72 -22.98 -3.23
CA GLU A 169 16.61 -24.37 -2.77
C GLU A 169 15.79 -25.22 -3.75
N LYS A 170 14.63 -24.70 -4.19
CA LYS A 170 13.78 -25.37 -5.17
C LYS A 170 14.48 -25.63 -6.50
N ILE A 171 15.22 -24.64 -7.02
CA ILE A 171 15.98 -24.79 -8.26
C ILE A 171 17.08 -25.85 -8.07
N ALA A 172 17.79 -25.84 -6.95
CA ALA A 172 18.83 -26.82 -6.63
C ALA A 172 18.27 -28.26 -6.52
N GLU A 173 17.10 -28.44 -5.89
CA GLU A 173 16.38 -29.73 -5.85
C GLU A 173 16.07 -30.24 -7.26
N LEU A 174 15.54 -29.38 -8.14
CA LEU A 174 15.20 -29.75 -9.50
C LEU A 174 16.44 -30.07 -10.35
N LEU A 175 17.56 -29.37 -10.10
CA LEU A 175 18.84 -29.64 -10.73
C LEU A 175 19.38 -31.02 -10.31
N MET A 176 19.39 -31.32 -9.01
CA MET A 176 19.78 -32.64 -8.49
C MET A 176 18.90 -33.77 -9.00
N ALA A 177 17.58 -33.52 -9.13
CA ALA A 177 16.63 -34.45 -9.72
C ALA A 177 16.74 -34.57 -11.26
N ARG A 178 17.71 -33.89 -11.90
CA ARG A 178 17.93 -33.84 -13.36
C ARG A 178 16.71 -33.36 -14.15
N LYS A 179 15.84 -32.54 -13.54
CA LYS A 179 14.66 -31.94 -14.18
C LYS A 179 14.97 -30.65 -14.92
N LEU A 180 16.16 -30.08 -14.72
CA LEU A 180 16.65 -28.88 -15.40
C LEU A 180 17.84 -29.23 -16.31
N PRO A 181 17.62 -29.86 -17.48
CA PRO A 181 18.70 -30.37 -18.32
C PRO A 181 19.56 -29.28 -18.96
N LEU A 182 19.07 -28.03 -18.99
CA LEU A 182 19.75 -26.87 -19.59
C LEU A 182 20.59 -26.07 -18.59
N LEU A 183 20.38 -26.28 -17.28
CA LEU A 183 21.08 -25.59 -16.21
C LEU A 183 22.23 -26.48 -15.69
N GLU A 184 23.38 -25.88 -15.44
CA GLU A 184 24.53 -26.54 -14.82
C GLU A 184 24.58 -26.29 -13.32
N ASP A 185 24.41 -25.03 -12.92
CA ASP A 185 24.68 -24.54 -11.59
C ASP A 185 23.83 -23.29 -11.29
N ILE A 186 23.57 -23.06 -10.00
CA ILE A 186 22.89 -21.88 -9.47
C ILE A 186 23.70 -21.32 -8.31
N ARG A 187 23.89 -19.99 -8.29
CA ARG A 187 24.62 -19.30 -7.23
C ARG A 187 23.84 -18.10 -6.76
N ASP A 188 23.89 -17.88 -5.45
CA ASP A 188 23.40 -16.66 -4.83
C ASP A 188 24.58 -15.73 -4.58
N GLU A 189 24.62 -14.63 -5.33
CA GLU A 189 25.60 -13.56 -5.19
C GLU A 189 24.94 -12.28 -4.63
N SER A 190 23.76 -12.42 -4.00
CA SER A 190 23.02 -11.29 -3.46
C SER A 190 23.76 -10.63 -2.30
N ALA A 191 23.71 -9.30 -2.26
CA ALA A 191 24.19 -8.49 -1.16
C ALA A 191 23.06 -7.60 -0.66
N GLU A 192 23.16 -6.27 -0.82
CA GLU A 192 22.01 -5.37 -0.65
C GLU A 192 20.97 -5.58 -1.76
N ASP A 193 21.44 -5.82 -2.98
CA ASP A 193 20.62 -6.13 -4.15
C ASP A 193 20.53 -7.63 -4.42
N ILE A 194 19.43 -8.05 -5.03
CA ILE A 194 19.24 -9.44 -5.48
C ILE A 194 20.14 -9.72 -6.68
N ARG A 195 20.93 -10.80 -6.59
CA ARG A 195 21.74 -11.29 -7.71
C ARG A 195 21.80 -12.81 -7.67
N ILE A 196 20.92 -13.46 -8.44
CA ILE A 196 20.93 -14.92 -8.61
C ILE A 196 21.57 -15.24 -9.95
N VAL A 197 22.67 -15.98 -9.94
CA VAL A 197 23.42 -16.37 -11.14
C VAL A 197 23.05 -17.79 -11.54
N LEU A 198 22.64 -17.94 -12.80
CA LEU A 198 22.25 -19.20 -13.42
C LEU A 198 23.26 -19.54 -14.51
N VAL A 199 23.98 -20.64 -14.35
CA VAL A 199 25.03 -21.08 -15.28
C VAL A 199 24.46 -22.13 -16.23
N PRO A 200 24.53 -21.93 -17.56
CA PRO A 200 24.01 -22.90 -18.52
C PRO A 200 24.93 -24.11 -18.64
N LYS A 201 24.35 -25.29 -18.92
CA LYS A 201 25.10 -26.56 -19.11
C LYS A 201 26.06 -26.57 -20.31
N SER A 202 25.82 -25.68 -21.28
CA SER A 202 26.69 -25.49 -22.43
C SER A 202 26.50 -24.09 -22.97
N ARG A 203 27.58 -23.50 -23.51
CA ARG A 203 27.54 -22.23 -24.27
C ARG A 203 26.58 -22.23 -25.47
N THR A 204 26.16 -23.40 -25.93
CA THR A 204 25.20 -23.56 -27.05
C THR A 204 23.74 -23.48 -26.62
N VAL A 205 23.46 -23.46 -25.31
CA VAL A 205 22.09 -23.30 -24.80
C VAL A 205 21.61 -21.89 -25.17
N ASP A 206 20.36 -21.77 -25.59
CA ASP A 206 19.71 -20.48 -25.77
C ASP A 206 19.25 -19.92 -24.41
N PRO A 207 19.63 -18.67 -24.04
CA PRO A 207 19.24 -18.08 -22.75
C PRO A 207 17.72 -18.00 -22.57
N GLY A 208 16.98 -17.65 -23.62
CA GLY A 208 15.53 -17.56 -23.60
C GLY A 208 14.88 -18.91 -23.32
N LEU A 209 15.34 -19.97 -23.99
CA LEU A 209 14.86 -21.33 -23.76
C LEU A 209 15.16 -21.83 -22.35
N LEU A 210 16.34 -21.51 -21.80
CA LEU A 210 16.68 -21.83 -20.40
C LEU A 210 15.69 -21.14 -19.45
N MET A 211 15.42 -19.85 -19.63
CA MET A 211 14.50 -19.11 -18.77
C MET A 211 13.05 -19.57 -18.91
N GLU A 212 12.56 -19.85 -20.12
CA GLU A 212 11.22 -20.41 -20.33
C GLU A 212 11.06 -21.79 -19.68
N SER A 213 12.13 -22.60 -19.62
CA SER A 213 12.12 -23.86 -18.87
C SER A 213 12.03 -23.62 -17.36
N LEU A 214 12.76 -22.61 -16.84
CA LEU A 214 12.77 -22.28 -15.43
C LEU A 214 11.43 -21.70 -14.97
N PHE A 215 10.87 -20.74 -15.70
CA PHE A 215 9.56 -20.14 -15.41
C PHE A 215 8.43 -21.18 -15.28
N LYS A 216 8.49 -22.27 -16.03
CA LYS A 216 7.47 -23.34 -15.96
C LYS A 216 7.58 -24.24 -14.73
N LEU A 217 8.76 -24.31 -14.12
CA LEU A 217 9.09 -25.31 -13.11
C LEU A 217 9.37 -24.70 -11.74
N THR A 218 9.54 -23.38 -11.65
CA THR A 218 9.96 -22.66 -10.45
C THR A 218 9.17 -21.36 -10.30
N GLU A 219 9.26 -20.76 -9.13
CA GLU A 219 8.61 -19.49 -8.79
C GLU A 219 9.36 -18.28 -9.36
N LEU A 220 10.27 -18.48 -10.33
CA LEU A 220 10.80 -17.38 -11.16
C LEU A 220 9.70 -16.75 -12.03
N GLU A 221 8.61 -17.48 -12.30
CA GLU A 221 7.31 -16.94 -12.73
C GLU A 221 6.28 -17.32 -11.68
N SER A 222 5.49 -16.36 -11.21
CA SER A 222 4.39 -16.62 -10.27
C SER A 222 3.15 -15.84 -10.66
N ARG A 223 1.99 -16.29 -10.19
CA ARG A 223 0.71 -15.59 -10.40
C ARG A 223 0.26 -14.94 -9.09
N PHE A 224 0.24 -13.62 -9.04
CA PHE A 224 -0.35 -12.88 -7.93
C PHE A 224 -1.87 -12.76 -8.14
N PRO A 225 -2.72 -13.30 -7.25
CA PRO A 225 -4.17 -13.22 -7.41
C PRO A 225 -4.68 -11.80 -7.17
N LEU A 226 -5.72 -11.41 -7.91
CA LEU A 226 -6.50 -10.19 -7.64
C LEU A 226 -7.88 -10.59 -7.17
N ASN A 227 -8.26 -10.09 -6.00
CA ASN A 227 -9.60 -10.14 -5.46
C ASN A 227 -9.78 -8.91 -4.57
N MET A 228 -10.31 -7.83 -5.15
CA MET A 228 -10.59 -6.54 -4.50
C MET A 228 -11.86 -6.61 -3.67
N ASN A 229 -11.91 -7.57 -2.76
CA ASN A 229 -12.96 -7.70 -1.77
C ASN A 229 -12.63 -6.81 -0.58
N VAL A 230 -13.45 -5.80 -0.33
CA VAL A 230 -13.22 -4.74 0.66
C VAL A 230 -14.46 -4.53 1.51
N LEU A 231 -14.33 -3.84 2.65
CA LEU A 231 -15.47 -3.42 3.45
C LEU A 231 -15.95 -2.04 2.99
N SER A 232 -16.87 -2.02 2.03
CA SER A 232 -17.48 -0.77 1.59
C SER A 232 -18.22 -0.08 2.73
N ARG A 233 -17.91 1.21 2.91
CA ARG A 233 -18.39 2.06 4.02
C ARG A 233 -18.17 1.42 5.40
N GLY A 234 -17.14 0.58 5.52
CA GLY A 234 -16.77 -0.09 6.76
C GLY A 234 -17.72 -1.19 7.24
N LYS A 235 -18.69 -1.63 6.43
CA LYS A 235 -19.74 -2.55 6.91
C LYS A 235 -20.00 -3.74 5.99
N VAL A 236 -20.08 -3.51 4.68
CA VAL A 236 -20.54 -4.56 3.74
C VAL A 236 -19.35 -5.06 2.94
N PRO A 237 -19.01 -6.37 3.01
CA PRO A 237 -18.00 -6.94 2.15
C PRO A 237 -18.51 -6.97 0.72
N ASN A 238 -17.76 -6.36 -0.20
CA ASN A 238 -18.08 -6.33 -1.62
C ASN A 238 -16.81 -6.35 -2.47
N VAL A 239 -16.94 -6.92 -3.67
CA VAL A 239 -15.89 -6.87 -4.66
C VAL A 239 -16.08 -5.60 -5.49
N LEU A 240 -15.05 -4.76 -5.51
CA LEU A 240 -15.05 -3.49 -6.23
C LEU A 240 -14.09 -3.52 -7.42
N SER A 241 -14.42 -2.75 -8.44
CA SER A 241 -13.49 -2.42 -9.52
C SER A 241 -12.43 -1.41 -9.05
N LEU A 242 -11.37 -1.21 -9.84
CA LEU A 242 -10.35 -0.18 -9.57
C LEU A 242 -10.99 1.20 -9.39
N LYS A 243 -11.92 1.55 -10.28
CA LYS A 243 -12.73 2.77 -10.19
C LYS A 243 -13.53 2.82 -8.88
N GLY A 244 -14.18 1.70 -8.52
CA GLY A 244 -14.98 1.61 -7.31
C GLY A 244 -14.17 1.90 -6.05
N VAL A 245 -12.98 1.30 -5.93
CA VAL A 245 -12.07 1.51 -4.80
C VAL A 245 -11.58 2.97 -4.73
N LEU A 246 -11.13 3.53 -5.86
CA LEU A 246 -10.69 4.93 -5.91
C LEU A 246 -11.82 5.89 -5.56
N LYS A 247 -13.04 5.63 -6.04
CA LYS A 247 -14.21 6.44 -5.73
C LYS A 247 -14.56 6.40 -4.25
N GLU A 248 -14.55 5.23 -3.61
CA GLU A 248 -14.82 5.14 -2.18
C GLU A 248 -13.77 5.87 -1.34
N TRP A 249 -12.50 5.81 -1.75
CA TRP A 249 -11.45 6.60 -1.10
C TRP A 249 -11.67 8.10 -1.29
N LEU A 250 -12.00 8.57 -2.49
CA LEU A 250 -12.30 9.98 -2.77
C LEU A 250 -13.52 10.48 -1.99
N ASP A 251 -14.58 9.69 -1.92
CA ASP A 251 -15.79 10.00 -1.15
C ASP A 251 -15.45 10.16 0.35
N HIS A 252 -14.64 9.24 0.91
CA HIS A 252 -14.13 9.37 2.28
C HIS A 252 -13.29 10.63 2.48
N ARG A 253 -12.38 10.94 1.54
CA ARG A 253 -11.56 12.16 1.60
C ARG A 253 -12.40 13.43 1.58
N ARG A 254 -13.50 13.44 0.81
CA ARG A 254 -14.45 14.54 0.79
C ARG A 254 -15.13 14.73 2.14
N ASP A 255 -15.60 13.65 2.75
CA ASP A 255 -16.25 13.70 4.06
C ASP A 255 -15.30 14.21 5.14
N VAL A 256 -14.06 13.68 5.17
CA VAL A 256 -12.99 14.15 6.07
C VAL A 256 -12.73 15.64 5.87
N LEU A 257 -12.61 16.11 4.62
CA LEU A 257 -12.37 17.53 4.32
C LEU A 257 -13.49 18.42 4.85
N VAL A 258 -14.76 18.03 4.63
CA VAL A 258 -15.93 18.80 5.11
C VAL A 258 -15.97 18.86 6.63
N ARG A 259 -15.74 17.72 7.32
CA ARG A 259 -15.74 17.68 8.79
C ARG A 259 -14.66 18.58 9.39
N ARG A 260 -13.42 18.44 8.91
CA ARG A 260 -12.30 19.27 9.36
C ARG A 260 -12.53 20.76 9.12
N SER A 261 -13.13 21.11 7.98
CA SER A 261 -13.46 22.50 7.66
C SER A 261 -14.51 23.07 8.63
N LYS A 262 -15.54 22.28 8.97
CA LYS A 262 -16.55 22.67 9.96
C LYS A 262 -15.98 22.77 11.37
N TYR A 263 -15.11 21.84 11.77
CA TYR A 263 -14.42 21.90 13.05
C TYR A 263 -13.63 23.21 13.20
N ARG A 264 -12.80 23.53 12.20
CA ARG A 264 -12.00 24.77 12.18
C ARG A 264 -12.88 26.02 12.19
N LEU A 265 -13.99 26.01 11.45
CA LEU A 265 -14.97 27.10 11.46
C LEU A 265 -15.54 27.30 12.87
N GLY A 266 -15.97 26.23 13.54
CA GLY A 266 -16.51 26.30 14.89
C GLY A 266 -15.50 26.82 15.91
N GLU A 267 -14.22 26.43 15.81
CA GLU A 267 -13.16 26.97 16.67
C GLU A 267 -12.93 28.48 16.44
N ILE A 268 -13.00 28.92 15.18
CA ILE A 268 -12.92 30.35 14.83
C ILE A 268 -14.13 31.11 15.38
N GLU A 269 -15.34 30.59 15.23
CA GLU A 269 -16.57 31.20 15.74
C GLU A 269 -16.53 31.37 17.26
N LYS A 270 -16.14 30.31 18.00
CA LYS A 270 -15.93 30.38 19.46
C LYS A 270 -14.90 31.44 19.83
N ARG A 271 -13.80 31.52 19.07
CA ARG A 271 -12.75 32.51 19.33
C ARG A 271 -13.25 33.94 19.09
N LEU A 272 -14.03 34.16 18.04
CA LEU A 272 -14.64 35.46 17.75
C LEU A 272 -15.64 35.88 18.84
N GLU A 273 -16.44 34.95 19.36
CA GLU A 273 -17.35 35.21 20.47
C GLU A 273 -16.61 35.66 21.74
N ILE A 274 -15.55 34.94 22.13
CA ILE A 274 -14.71 35.31 23.28
C ILE A 274 -14.08 36.70 23.07
N LEU A 275 -13.54 36.96 21.87
CA LEU A 275 -12.93 38.25 21.55
C LEU A 275 -13.95 39.40 21.57
N ALA A 276 -15.19 39.17 21.12
CA ALA A 276 -16.26 40.14 21.24
C ALA A 276 -16.56 40.47 22.71
N GLY A 277 -16.61 39.45 23.58
CA GLY A 277 -16.73 39.64 25.02
C GLY A 277 -15.58 40.45 25.62
N TYR A 278 -14.34 40.15 25.24
CA TYR A 278 -13.17 40.91 25.67
C TYR A 278 -13.20 42.37 25.21
N LEU A 279 -13.70 42.66 24.01
CA LEU A 279 -13.82 44.03 23.54
C LEU A 279 -14.81 44.84 24.40
N ILE A 280 -15.94 44.23 24.75
CA ILE A 280 -16.94 44.85 25.65
C ILE A 280 -16.33 45.06 27.04
N ALA A 281 -15.65 44.06 27.59
CA ALA A 281 -15.01 44.16 28.90
C ALA A 281 -13.90 45.22 28.93
N TYR A 282 -13.09 45.31 27.88
CA TYR A 282 -12.02 46.29 27.75
C TYR A 282 -12.54 47.73 27.74
N LEU A 283 -13.65 47.98 27.01
CA LEU A 283 -14.30 49.30 26.99
C LEU A 283 -14.90 49.70 28.34
N ASN A 284 -15.20 48.74 29.21
CA ASN A 284 -15.84 48.94 30.51
C ASN A 284 -14.96 48.42 31.68
N ILE A 285 -13.63 48.49 31.52
CA ILE A 285 -12.70 47.75 32.39
C ILE A 285 -12.81 48.13 33.88
N ASP A 286 -13.03 49.41 34.19
CA ASP A 286 -13.19 49.87 35.58
C ASP A 286 -14.47 49.31 36.22
N GLU A 287 -15.56 49.22 35.46
CA GLU A 287 -16.83 48.67 35.94
C GLU A 287 -16.74 47.16 36.11
N VAL A 288 -16.07 46.45 35.20
CA VAL A 288 -15.79 45.02 35.34
C VAL A 288 -14.95 44.76 36.61
N ILE A 289 -13.92 45.57 36.87
CA ILE A 289 -13.09 45.47 38.09
C ILE A 289 -13.93 45.74 39.34
N ARG A 290 -14.81 46.76 39.31
CA ARG A 290 -15.69 47.09 40.43
C ARG A 290 -16.63 45.91 40.74
N ILE A 291 -17.32 45.38 39.73
CA ILE A 291 -18.23 44.24 39.88
C ILE A 291 -17.48 43.04 40.47
N ILE A 292 -16.31 42.66 39.93
CA ILE A 292 -15.53 41.53 40.45
C ILE A 292 -15.06 41.74 41.90
N ARG A 293 -14.83 43.00 42.33
CA ARG A 293 -14.35 43.33 43.68
C ARG A 293 -15.45 43.48 44.73
N GLU A 294 -16.64 43.90 44.32
CA GLU A 294 -17.70 44.34 45.23
C GLU A 294 -18.94 43.44 45.19
N GLU A 295 -19.13 42.65 44.12
CA GLU A 295 -20.28 41.76 43.95
C GLU A 295 -19.82 40.29 44.07
N ASP A 296 -20.19 39.62 45.16
CA ASP A 296 -19.76 38.24 45.46
C ASP A 296 -20.56 37.16 44.68
N GLU A 297 -21.66 37.51 44.01
CA GLU A 297 -22.51 36.55 43.29
C GLU A 297 -22.76 36.92 41.82
N PRO A 298 -22.41 36.06 40.85
CA PRO A 298 -22.84 36.26 39.47
C PRO A 298 -24.38 36.12 39.39
N LYS A 299 -25.00 36.94 38.53
CA LYS A 299 -26.45 36.86 38.24
C LYS A 299 -26.86 35.41 37.95
N GLN A 300 -27.85 34.90 38.69
CA GLN A 300 -28.48 33.61 38.40
C GLN A 300 -29.14 33.67 37.01
N VAL A 301 -28.64 32.86 36.08
CA VAL A 301 -29.17 32.74 34.70
C VAL A 301 -30.30 31.73 34.67
#